data_AF-X5Y1M5-F1
#
_entry.id   AF-X5Y1M5-F1
#
_cell.length_a   1.000
_cell.length_b   1.000
_cell.length_c   1.000
_cell.angle_alpha   90.00
_cell.angle_beta   90.00
_cell.angle_gamma   90.00
#
_symmetry.space_group_name_H-M   'P 1'
#
loop_
_entity.id
_entity.type
_entity.pdbx_description
1 polymer ?
#
loop_
_entity_poly.entity_id
_entity_poly.type
_entity_poly.pdbx_seq_one_letter_code
_entity_poly.pdbx_strand_id
1 'polypeptide(L)'
;MPVKRRRAKGKPLRITPTAIEAYKARDYLELHRALGLFPWEMSPIPARYDALGCDPDWVMPEQTHNLFELSFQQALELQHELEAACK
;
A
#
# COMPACT_ATOMS: atom_id res chain seq x y z
N MET A 1 1.39 -6.53 -36.11
CA MET A 1 0.09 -6.17 -35.50
C MET A 1 0.36 -5.72 -34.06
N PRO A 2 0.08 -4.46 -33.67
CA PRO A 2 0.25 -4.05 -32.29
C PRO A 2 -0.92 -4.61 -31.47
N VAL A 3 -0.64 -5.55 -30.57
CA VAL A 3 -1.64 -6.10 -29.66
C VAL A 3 -1.94 -5.04 -28.61
N LYS A 4 -3.14 -4.43 -28.66
CA LYS A 4 -3.64 -3.55 -27.61
C LYS A 4 -3.69 -4.33 -26.29
N ARG A 5 -2.72 -4.09 -25.40
CA ARG A 5 -2.73 -4.63 -24.03
C ARG A 5 -3.89 -3.96 -23.27
N ARG A 6 -4.92 -4.74 -22.91
CA ARG A 6 -5.98 -4.25 -22.01
C ARG A 6 -5.35 -3.97 -20.64
N ARG A 7 -5.47 -2.74 -20.13
CA ARG A 7 -5.15 -2.43 -18.74
C ARG A 7 -6.12 -3.24 -17.87
N ALA A 8 -5.59 -4.10 -17.01
CA ALA A 8 -6.39 -4.70 -15.95
C ALA A 8 -6.92 -3.55 -15.08
N LYS A 9 -8.24 -3.48 -14.88
CA LYS A 9 -8.81 -2.52 -13.94
C LYS A 9 -8.30 -2.89 -12.54
N GLY A 10 -7.76 -1.91 -11.81
CA GLY A 10 -7.35 -2.09 -10.41
C GLY A 10 -8.53 -2.63 -9.61
N LYS A 11 -8.28 -3.66 -8.80
CA LYS A 11 -9.28 -4.17 -7.87
C LYS A 11 -9.46 -3.13 -6.76
N PRO A 12 -10.69 -2.89 -6.27
CA PRO A 12 -10.85 -2.05 -5.09
C PRO A 12 -10.09 -2.71 -3.93
N LEU A 13 -9.23 -1.94 -3.27
CA LEU A 13 -8.57 -2.36 -2.04
C LEU A 13 -9.67 -2.71 -1.03
N ARG A 14 -9.66 -3.96 -0.56
CA ARG A 14 -10.57 -4.43 0.49
C ARG A 14 -9.71 -4.95 1.61
N ILE A 15 -9.93 -4.44 2.81
CA ILE A 15 -9.28 -4.96 4.01
C ILE A 15 -9.85 -6.34 4.28
N THR A 16 -8.99 -7.33 4.11
CA THR A 16 -9.28 -8.73 4.40
C THR A 16 -8.74 -9.09 5.78
N PRO A 17 -9.29 -10.10 6.47
CA PRO A 17 -8.74 -10.56 7.75
C PRO A 17 -7.26 -10.99 7.63
N THR A 18 -6.88 -11.53 6.47
CA THR A 18 -5.49 -11.85 6.13
C THR A 18 -4.60 -10.61 6.06
N ALA A 19 -5.12 -9.46 5.62
CA ALA A 19 -4.35 -8.21 5.63
C ALA A 19 -4.09 -7.73 7.07
N ILE A 20 -5.04 -7.92 7.98
CA ILE A 20 -4.88 -7.57 9.40
C ILE A 20 -3.85 -8.49 10.07
N GLU A 21 -3.90 -9.79 9.80
CA GLU A 21 -2.91 -10.75 10.30
C GLU A 21 -1.51 -10.45 9.75
N ALA A 22 -1.39 -10.19 8.44
CA ALA A 22 -0.12 -9.81 7.82
C ALA A 22 0.42 -8.47 8.39
N TYR A 23 -0.45 -7.51 8.66
CA TYR A 23 -0.08 -6.24 9.31
C TYR A 23 0.46 -6.48 10.72
N LYS A 24 -0.19 -7.35 11.50
CA LYS A 24 0.31 -7.76 12.84
C LYS A 24 1.63 -8.51 12.77
N ALA A 25 1.78 -9.39 11.77
CA ALA A 25 3.00 -10.15 11.53
C ALA A 25 4.14 -9.29 10.94
N ARG A 26 3.82 -8.08 10.45
CA ARG A 26 4.72 -7.16 9.74
C ARG A 26 5.30 -7.78 8.47
N ASP A 27 4.52 -8.64 7.82
CA ASP A 27 4.92 -9.26 6.56
C ASP A 27 4.45 -8.40 5.38
N TYR A 28 5.39 -7.67 4.80
CA TYR A 28 5.17 -6.82 3.63
C TYR A 28 4.62 -7.58 2.43
N LEU A 29 5.16 -8.77 2.13
CA LEU A 29 4.80 -9.51 0.92
C LEU A 29 3.39 -10.06 1.02
N GLU A 30 3.03 -10.61 2.17
CA GLU A 30 1.68 -11.10 2.41
C GLU A 30 0.67 -9.95 2.45
N LEU A 31 1.01 -8.82 3.06
CA LEU A 31 0.14 -7.66 3.12
C LEU A 31 -0.13 -7.07 1.73
N HIS A 32 0.90 -6.93 0.90
CA HIS A 32 0.74 -6.48 -0.50
C HIS A 32 -0.16 -7.41 -1.30
N ARG A 33 0.00 -8.74 -1.12
CA ARG A 33 -0.87 -9.73 -1.78
C ARG A 33 -2.31 -9.68 -1.27
N ALA A 34 -2.49 -9.51 0.04
CA ALA A 34 -3.80 -9.51 0.69
C ALA A 34 -4.61 -8.25 0.33
N LEU A 35 -3.95 -7.10 0.23
CA LEU A 35 -4.57 -5.85 -0.23
C LEU A 35 -4.69 -5.80 -1.76
N GLY A 36 -3.83 -6.53 -2.47
CA GLY A 36 -3.77 -6.48 -3.93
C GLY A 36 -3.02 -5.25 -4.45
N LEU A 37 -2.10 -4.72 -3.66
CA LEU A 37 -1.20 -3.63 -4.01
C LEU A 37 -0.17 -4.10 -5.03
N PHE A 38 0.29 -3.17 -5.87
CA PHE A 38 1.37 -3.43 -6.81
C PHE A 38 2.74 -3.40 -6.12
N PRO A 39 3.77 -4.10 -6.66
CA PRO A 39 5.11 -4.12 -6.06
C PRO A 39 5.81 -2.76 -5.95
N TRP A 40 5.37 -1.77 -6.73
CA TRP A 40 5.91 -0.41 -6.75
C TRP A 40 5.03 0.59 -5.97
N GLU A 41 3.95 0.13 -5.35
CA GLU A 41 3.15 0.95 -4.45
C GLU A 41 3.76 0.94 -3.05
N MET A 42 3.51 2.02 -2.33
CA MET A 42 3.98 2.21 -0.97
C MET A 42 3.19 1.33 0.00
N SER A 43 3.88 0.66 0.91
CA SER A 43 3.20 -0.20 1.86
C SER A 43 2.64 0.60 3.03
N PRO A 44 1.46 0.23 3.55
CA PRO A 44 0.88 0.86 4.75
C PRO A 44 1.57 0.40 6.05
N ILE A 45 2.68 -0.35 5.97
CA ILE A 45 3.48 -0.73 7.15
C ILE A 45 4.26 0.50 7.60
N PRO A 46 4.38 0.79 8.91
CA PRO A 46 5.19 1.92 9.37
C PRO A 46 6.65 1.80 8.92
N ALA A 47 7.27 2.87 8.43
CA ALA A 47 8.64 2.79 7.90
C ALA A 47 9.71 2.40 8.95
N ARG A 48 9.35 2.48 10.23
CA ARG A 48 10.13 1.94 11.35
C ARG A 48 10.38 0.43 11.22
N TYR A 49 9.49 -0.32 10.56
CA TYR A 49 9.57 -1.78 10.43
C TYR A 49 9.99 -2.24 9.04
N ASP A 50 9.75 -1.43 8.00
CA ASP A 50 10.13 -1.74 6.63
C ASP A 50 10.62 -0.49 5.89
N ALA A 51 11.68 -0.59 5.10
CA ALA A 51 12.24 0.52 4.33
C ALA A 51 11.28 1.03 3.23
N LEU A 52 10.31 0.21 2.82
CA LEU A 52 9.23 0.57 1.89
C LEU A 52 7.93 0.97 2.61
N GLY A 53 8.01 1.17 3.92
CA GLY A 53 6.89 1.54 4.77
C GLY A 53 6.48 2.99 4.64
N CYS A 54 5.26 3.27 5.06
CA CYS A 54 4.70 4.61 5.18
C CYS A 54 5.16 5.26 6.48
N ASP A 55 5.69 6.48 6.36
CA ASP A 55 5.97 7.34 7.50
C ASP A 55 4.87 8.41 7.59
N PRO A 56 4.09 8.47 8.69
CA PRO A 56 3.03 9.47 8.84
C PRO A 56 3.56 10.91 8.94
N ASP A 57 4.84 11.07 9.30
CA ASP A 57 5.52 12.36 9.34
C ASP A 57 6.20 12.72 8.01
N TRP A 58 6.13 11.85 6.99
CA TRP A 58 6.72 12.15 5.69
C TRP A 58 5.85 13.17 4.94
N VAL A 59 6.42 14.37 4.76
CA VAL A 59 5.85 15.40 3.89
C VAL A 59 6.21 15.10 2.43
N MET A 60 5.20 14.81 1.62
CA MET A 60 5.37 14.59 0.18
C MET A 60 5.90 15.88 -0.50
N PRO A 61 6.99 15.84 -1.30
CA PRO A 61 7.45 17.01 -2.05
C PRO A 61 6.44 17.43 -3.12
N GLU A 62 6.25 18.74 -3.35
CA GLU A 62 5.20 19.28 -4.24
C GLU A 62 5.29 18.86 -5.72
N GLN A 63 6.43 18.31 -6.19
CA GLN A 63 6.69 18.06 -7.63
C GLN A 63 7.02 16.61 -7.96
N THR A 64 6.37 15.66 -7.31
CA THR A 64 6.74 14.26 -7.43
C THR A 64 6.01 13.55 -8.55
N HIS A 65 6.80 13.03 -9.48
CA HIS A 65 6.35 12.27 -10.65
C HIS A 65 6.49 10.75 -10.43
N ASN A 66 6.99 10.35 -9.26
CA ASN A 66 7.21 8.95 -8.92
C ASN A 66 5.87 8.30 -8.54
N LEU A 67 5.54 7.19 -9.22
CA LEU A 67 4.33 6.40 -8.96
C LEU A 67 4.25 5.91 -7.50
N PHE A 68 5.41 5.63 -6.90
CA PHE A 68 5.53 5.24 -5.50
C PHE A 68 5.03 6.36 -4.56
N GLU A 69 5.47 7.59 -4.80
CA GLU A 69 5.11 8.73 -3.96
C GLU A 69 3.63 9.12 -4.12
N LEU A 70 3.08 8.99 -5.33
CA LEU A 70 1.65 9.18 -5.57
C LEU A 70 0.76 8.20 -4.78
N SER A 71 1.28 7.01 -4.45
CA SER A 71 0.58 6.02 -3.62
C SER A 71 0.70 6.26 -2.12
N PHE A 72 1.42 7.30 -1.68
CA PHE A 72 1.60 7.65 -0.27
C PHE A 72 0.26 7.90 0.45
N GLN A 73 -0.59 8.75 -0.15
CA GLN A 73 -1.90 9.09 0.43
C GLN A 73 -2.79 7.85 0.60
N GLN A 74 -2.76 6.95 -0.40
CA GLN A 74 -3.48 5.70 -0.37
C GLN A 74 -2.95 4.75 0.72
N ALA A 75 -1.63 4.71 0.92
CA ALA A 75 -1.01 3.93 1.99
C ALA A 75 -1.40 4.46 3.39
N LEU A 76 -1.46 5.78 3.58
CA LEU A 76 -1.92 6.39 4.85
C LEU A 76 -3.37 6.04 5.16
N GLU A 77 -4.27 6.13 4.19
CA GLU A 77 -5.67 5.75 4.36
C GLU A 77 -5.79 4.27 4.78
N LEU A 78 -5.07 3.38 4.10
CA LEU A 78 -5.02 1.96 4.46
C LEU A 78 -4.42 1.72 5.85
N GLN A 79 -3.39 2.47 6.24
CA GLN A 79 -2.80 2.37 7.57
C GLN A 79 -3.83 2.75 8.64
N HIS A 80 -4.55 3.86 8.47
CA HIS A 80 -5.60 4.26 9.39
C HIS A 80 -6.74 3.24 9.48
N GLU A 81 -7.17 2.69 8.35
CA GLU A 81 -8.20 1.66 8.34
C GLU A 81 -7.72 0.35 9.00
N LEU A 82 -6.47 -0.05 8.78
CA LEU A 82 -5.86 -1.23 9.44
C LEU A 82 -5.68 -1.02 10.95
N GLU A 83 -5.26 0.17 11.38
CA GLU A 83 -5.18 0.53 12.80
C GLU A 83 -6.56 0.55 13.46
N ALA A 84 -7.57 1.10 12.79
CA ALA A 84 -8.95 1.07 13.26
C ALA A 84 -9.51 -0.36 13.36
N ALA A 85 -9.18 -1.23 12.41
CA ALA A 85 -9.58 -2.64 12.43
C ALA A 85 -8.81 -3.49 13.46
N CYS A 86 -7.63 -3.03 13.90
CA CYS A 86 -6.80 -3.72 14.89
C CYS A 86 -7.13 -3.33 16.33
N LYS A 87 -7.86 -2.23 16.54
CA LYS A 87 -8.25 -1.68 17.85
C LYS A 87 -9.42 -2.44 18.47
#